data_AF-A0A1S8A7N4-F1
#
_entry.id   AF-A0A1S8A7N4-F1
#
_cell.length_a   1.000
_cell.length_b   1.000
_cell.length_c   1.000
_cell.angle_alpha   90.00
_cell.angle_beta   90.00
_cell.angle_gamma   90.00
#
_symmetry.space_group_name_H-M   'P 1'
#
loop_
_entity.id
_entity.type
_entity.pdbx_description
1 polymer ?
#
loop_
_entity_poly.entity_id
_entity_poly.type
_entity_poly.pdbx_seq_one_letter_code
_entity_poly.pdbx_strand_id
1 'polypeptide(L)'
;MYIFVRQLGIALGVGIGATTLQNALKLKLRWDGLPTEIADQADTFIFTLHGLPDSPYKQAIYDAYRFWFQIIFGTWLGMSIFILFLCLVFIKHADMNRKLTSDHQLDGERIVRHWERKSP
;
A
#
# COMPACT_ATOMS: atom_id res chain seq x y z
N MET A 1 19.18 -8.66 3.06
CA MET A 1 17.95 -9.38 3.47
C MET A 1 16.75 -8.45 3.63
N TYR A 2 16.77 -7.42 4.49
CA TYR A 2 15.64 -6.49 4.68
C TYR A 2 15.11 -5.85 3.37
N ILE A 3 16.00 -5.26 2.56
CA ILE A 3 15.62 -4.61 1.30
C ILE A 3 14.96 -5.58 0.31
N PHE A 4 15.48 -6.81 0.23
CA PHE A 4 14.91 -7.86 -0.62
C PHE A 4 13.48 -8.22 -0.20
N VAL A 5 13.27 -8.50 1.09
CA VAL A 5 11.95 -8.85 1.62
C VAL A 5 10.95 -7.69 1.44
N ARG A 6 11.42 -6.45 1.63
CA ARG A 6 10.62 -5.25 1.39
C ARG A 6 10.20 -5.14 -0.09
N GLN A 7 11.12 -5.35 -1.02
CA GLN A 7 10.83 -5.26 -2.44
C GLN A 7 9.89 -6.37 -2.91
N LEU A 8 10.07 -7.58 -2.38
CA LEU A 8 9.15 -8.71 -2.60
C LEU A 8 7.74 -8.37 -2.11
N GLY A 9 7.61 -7.77 -0.92
CA GLY A 9 6.32 -7.32 -0.40
C GLY A 9 5.63 -6.30 -1.31
N ILE A 10 6.38 -5.35 -1.89
CA ILE A 10 5.83 -4.38 -2.85
C ILE A 10 5.32 -5.08 -4.10
N ALA A 11 6.10 -5.99 -4.69
CA ALA A 11 5.71 -6.71 -5.90
C ALA A 11 4.45 -7.57 -5.69
N LEU A 12 4.41 -8.32 -4.59
CA LEU A 12 3.23 -9.10 -4.22
C LEU A 12 2.02 -8.20 -3.96
N GLY A 13 2.25 -7.07 -3.27
CA GLY A 13 1.19 -6.14 -2.94
C GLY A 13 0.51 -5.55 -4.17
N VAL A 14 1.30 -5.14 -5.17
CA VAL A 14 0.75 -4.63 -6.44
C VAL A 14 -0.05 -5.71 -7.17
N GLY A 15 0.46 -6.94 -7.25
CA GLY A 15 -0.24 -8.06 -7.90
C GLY A 15 -1.56 -8.41 -7.23
N ILE A 16 -1.56 -8.54 -5.90
CA ILE A 16 -2.78 -8.81 -5.12
C ILE A 16 -3.76 -7.65 -5.22
N GLY A 17 -3.29 -6.40 -5.16
CA GLY A 17 -4.14 -5.22 -5.32
C GLY A 17 -4.83 -5.16 -6.68
N ALA A 18 -4.09 -5.38 -7.76
CA ALA A 18 -4.62 -5.37 -9.13
C ALA A 18 -5.67 -6.47 -9.35
N THR A 19 -5.37 -7.70 -8.91
CA THR A 19 -6.33 -8.81 -9.02
C THR A 19 -7.58 -8.60 -8.18
N THR A 20 -7.45 -8.05 -6.97
CA THR A 20 -8.59 -7.73 -6.09
C THR A 20 -9.48 -6.67 -6.73
N LEU A 21 -8.89 -5.61 -7.31
CA LEU A 21 -9.61 -4.57 -8.06
C LEU A 21 -10.40 -5.19 -9.21
N GLN A 22 -9.74 -5.92 -10.10
CA GLN A 22 -10.38 -6.51 -11.28
C GLN A 22 -11.52 -7.44 -10.88
N ASN A 23 -11.30 -8.30 -9.87
CA ASN A 23 -12.32 -9.24 -9.41
C ASN A 23 -13.52 -8.54 -8.76
N ALA A 24 -13.29 -7.53 -7.92
CA ALA A 24 -14.37 -6.78 -7.27
C ALA A 24 -15.21 -5.99 -8.29
N LEU A 25 -14.54 -5.36 -9.28
CA LEU A 25 -15.21 -4.63 -10.35
C LEU A 25 -15.99 -5.58 -11.27
N LYS A 26 -15.41 -6.72 -11.69
CA LYS A 26 -16.13 -7.76 -12.46
C LYS A 26 -17.35 -8.29 -11.72
N LEU A 27 -17.23 -8.52 -10.41
CA LEU A 27 -18.33 -9.02 -9.59
C LEU A 27 -19.52 -8.06 -9.60
N LYS A 28 -19.27 -6.76 -9.39
CA LYS A 28 -20.32 -5.74 -9.35
C LYS A 28 -20.91 -5.48 -10.73
N LEU A 29 -20.09 -5.40 -11.78
CA LEU A 29 -20.57 -5.32 -13.16
C LEU A 29 -21.48 -6.51 -13.51
N ARG A 30 -21.13 -7.73 -13.09
CA ARG A 30 -21.96 -8.92 -13.33
C ARG A 30 -23.29 -8.86 -12.60
N TRP A 31 -23.33 -8.34 -11.37
CA TRP A 31 -24.59 -8.16 -10.63
C TRP A 31 -25.51 -7.15 -11.30
N ASP A 32 -24.95 -6.11 -11.89
CA ASP A 32 -25.70 -5.06 -12.57
C ASP A 32 -25.99 -5.42 -14.06
N GLY A 33 -25.62 -6.63 -14.51
CA GLY A 33 -25.84 -7.10 -15.89
C GLY A 33 -24.98 -6.39 -16.93
N LEU A 34 -23.89 -5.75 -16.51
CA LEU A 34 -23.00 -4.93 -17.34
C LEU A 34 -21.85 -5.77 -17.94
N PRO A 35 -21.25 -5.31 -19.05
CA PRO A 35 -20.09 -5.97 -19.66
C PRO A 35 -18.90 -6.02 -18.68
N THR A 36 -18.40 -7.22 -18.40
CA THR A 36 -17.27 -7.42 -17.49
C THR A 36 -15.93 -7.00 -18.09
N GLU A 37 -15.87 -6.81 -19.41
CA GLU A 37 -14.70 -6.31 -20.15
C GLU A 37 -14.25 -4.93 -19.65
N ILE A 38 -15.18 -4.14 -19.13
CA ILE A 38 -14.90 -2.84 -18.50
C ILE A 38 -13.88 -2.99 -17.35
N ALA A 39 -13.90 -4.12 -16.64
CA ALA A 39 -12.96 -4.37 -15.55
C ALA A 39 -11.56 -4.74 -16.02
N ASP A 40 -11.42 -5.36 -17.20
CA ASP A 40 -10.12 -5.69 -17.78
C ASP A 40 -9.41 -4.44 -18.32
N GLN A 41 -10.19 -3.44 -18.73
CA GLN A 41 -9.72 -2.18 -19.31
C GLN A 41 -10.14 -0.96 -18.49
N ALA A 42 -10.20 -1.12 -17.15
CA ALA A 42 -10.74 -0.11 -16.25
C ALA A 42 -10.03 1.26 -16.39
N ASP A 43 -8.69 1.25 -16.49
CA ASP A 43 -7.90 2.48 -16.60
C ASP A 43 -8.22 3.28 -17.87
N THR A 44 -8.42 2.59 -19.00
CA THR A 44 -8.74 3.22 -20.28
C THR A 44 -10.21 3.60 -20.41
N PHE A 45 -11.10 2.85 -19.74
CA PHE A 45 -12.54 3.05 -19.85
C PHE A 45 -13.02 4.33 -19.14
N ILE A 46 -12.26 4.86 -18.18
CA ILE A 46 -12.60 6.10 -17.46
C ILE A 46 -12.82 7.29 -18.41
N PHE A 47 -12.02 7.41 -19.46
CA PHE A 47 -12.19 8.49 -20.45
C PHE A 47 -13.52 8.38 -21.19
N THR A 48 -13.90 7.16 -21.58
CA THR A 48 -15.20 6.87 -22.19
C THR A 48 -16.34 7.10 -21.21
N LEU A 49 -16.16 6.74 -19.94
CA LEU A 49 -17.15 6.94 -18.87
C LEU A 49 -17.48 8.41 -18.65
N HIS A 50 -16.47 9.28 -18.70
CA HIS A 50 -16.67 10.73 -18.54
C HIS A 50 -17.45 11.34 -19.72
N GLY A 51 -17.25 10.83 -20.94
CA GLY A 51 -17.93 11.29 -22.15
C GLY A 51 -19.36 10.77 -22.35
N LEU A 52 -19.79 9.76 -21.59
CA LEU A 52 -21.15 9.23 -21.67
C LEU A 52 -22.19 10.25 -21.16
N PRO A 53 -23.38 10.34 -21.78
CA PRO A 53 -24.47 11.17 -21.27
C PRO A 53 -24.97 10.62 -19.93
N ASP A 54 -25.53 11.51 -19.11
CA ASP A 54 -26.06 11.13 -17.81
C ASP A 54 -27.25 10.19 -18.00
N SER A 55 -27.06 8.93 -17.60
CA SER A 55 -27.97 7.82 -17.86
C SER A 55 -27.87 6.80 -16.73
N PRO A 56 -28.90 5.98 -16.51
CA PRO A 56 -28.85 4.91 -15.51
C PRO A 56 -27.63 3.97 -15.71
N TYR A 57 -27.22 3.79 -16.96
CA TYR A 57 -26.01 3.02 -17.33
C TYR A 57 -24.73 3.66 -16.78
N LYS A 58 -24.55 4.98 -16.99
CA LYS A 58 -23.40 5.72 -16.46
C LYS A 58 -23.34 5.63 -14.94
N GLN A 59 -24.47 5.81 -14.27
CA GLN A 59 -24.57 5.74 -12.81
C GLN A 59 -24.25 4.34 -12.27
N ALA A 60 -24.75 3.29 -12.91
CA ALA A 60 -24.44 1.90 -12.53
C ALA A 60 -22.93 1.60 -12.62
N ILE A 61 -22.26 2.10 -13.67
CA ILE A 61 -20.81 1.97 -13.78
C ILE A 61 -20.10 2.75 -12.68
N TYR A 62 -20.50 4.00 -12.39
CA TYR A 62 -19.92 4.74 -11.27
C TYR A 62 -20.09 4.04 -9.92
N ASP A 63 -21.25 3.43 -9.69
CA ASP A 63 -21.49 2.63 -8.48
C ASP A 63 -20.57 1.40 -8.44
N ALA A 64 -20.36 0.76 -9.59
CA ALA A 64 -19.37 -0.31 -9.72
C ALA A 64 -17.94 0.16 -9.39
N TYR A 65 -17.56 1.37 -9.85
CA TYR A 65 -16.30 1.98 -9.49
C TYR A 65 -16.17 2.25 -7.99
N ARG A 66 -17.22 2.83 -7.40
CA ARG A 66 -17.26 3.11 -5.96
C ARG A 66 -17.14 1.83 -5.13
N PHE A 67 -17.83 0.77 -5.55
CA PHE A 67 -17.85 -0.51 -4.85
C PHE A 67 -16.45 -1.14 -4.76
N TRP A 68 -15.71 -1.23 -5.87
CA TRP A 68 -14.38 -1.85 -5.81
C TRP A 68 -13.40 -1.06 -4.94
N PHE A 69 -13.50 0.28 -4.90
CA PHE A 69 -12.70 1.11 -3.99
C PHE A 69 -12.97 0.79 -2.51
N GLN A 70 -14.21 0.48 -2.14
CA GLN A 70 -14.54 0.07 -0.78
C GLN A 70 -13.98 -1.31 -0.47
N ILE A 71 -14.09 -2.25 -1.41
CA ILE A 71 -13.58 -3.61 -1.25
C ILE A 71 -12.05 -3.63 -1.15
N ILE A 72 -11.35 -2.87 -1.99
CA ILE A 72 -9.88 -2.83 -1.97
C ILE A 72 -9.40 -2.24 -0.64
N PHE A 73 -10.02 -1.15 -0.16
CA PHE A 73 -9.70 -0.56 1.14
C PHE A 73 -9.93 -1.56 2.27
N GLY A 74 -11.09 -2.23 2.30
CA GLY A 74 -11.40 -3.24 3.31
C GLY A 74 -10.42 -4.41 3.30
N THR A 75 -10.00 -4.86 2.12
CA THR A 75 -9.02 -5.94 1.95
C THR A 75 -7.65 -5.55 2.52
N TRP A 76 -7.15 -4.35 2.17
CA TRP A 76 -5.87 -3.85 2.67
C TRP A 76 -5.88 -3.55 4.17
N LEU A 77 -6.99 -3.04 4.69
CA LEU A 77 -7.18 -2.84 6.11
C LEU A 77 -7.14 -4.18 6.85
N GLY A 78 -7.88 -5.18 6.36
CA GLY A 78 -7.89 -6.53 6.92
C GLY A 78 -6.50 -7.17 6.90
N MET A 79 -5.76 -7.04 5.79
CA MET A 79 -4.38 -7.51 5.68
C MET A 79 -3.45 -6.80 6.67
N SER A 80 -3.60 -5.49 6.87
CA SER A 80 -2.79 -4.72 7.82
C SER A 80 -3.03 -5.15 9.26
N ILE A 81 -4.30 -5.34 9.65
CA ILE A 81 -4.66 -5.84 10.98
C ILE A 81 -4.13 -7.26 11.19
N PHE A 82 -4.24 -8.12 10.18
CA PHE A 82 -3.73 -9.49 10.23
C PHE A 82 -2.21 -9.53 10.41
N ILE A 83 -1.47 -8.73 9.64
CA ILE A 83 -0.01 -8.62 9.79
C ILE A 83 0.37 -8.05 11.15
N LEU A 84 -0.34 -7.02 11.64
CA LEU A 84 -0.13 -6.46 12.97
C LEU A 84 -0.31 -7.53 14.05
N PHE A 85 -1.38 -8.33 13.96
CA PHE A 85 -1.64 -9.43 14.88
C PHE A 85 -0.49 -10.46 14.86
N LEU A 86 -0.03 -10.87 13.67
CA LEU A 86 1.11 -11.78 13.55
C LEU A 86 2.38 -11.19 14.17
N CYS A 87 2.64 -9.90 13.95
CA CYS A 87 3.77 -9.21 14.57
C CYS A 87 3.68 -9.24 16.10
N LEU A 88 2.52 -8.92 16.68
CA LEU A 88 2.34 -8.92 18.13
C LEU A 88 2.47 -10.31 18.76
N VAL A 89 2.00 -11.36 18.09
CA VAL A 89 2.03 -12.74 18.61
C VAL A 89 3.40 -13.38 18.46
N PHE A 90 4.04 -13.22 17.30
CA PHE A 90 5.27 -13.94 16.95
C PHE A 90 6.55 -13.13 17.17
N ILE A 91 6.49 -11.80 17.16
CA ILE A 91 7.66 -10.92 17.35
C ILE A 91 7.69 -10.39 18.78
N LYS A 92 7.99 -11.28 19.74
CA LYS A 92 8.03 -10.94 21.18
C LYS A 92 9.24 -10.10 21.64
N HIS A 93 10.29 -10.00 20.82
CA HIS A 93 11.58 -9.42 21.23
C HIS A 93 12.15 -8.40 20.23
N ALA A 94 11.30 -7.60 19.58
CA ALA A 94 11.76 -6.41 18.87
C ALA A 94 11.96 -5.26 19.88
N ASP A 95 12.99 -5.38 20.72
CA ASP A 95 13.41 -4.30 21.62
C ASP A 95 14.20 -3.25 20.83
N MET A 96 13.68 -2.02 20.78
CA MET A 96 14.32 -0.87 20.13
C MET A 96 15.45 -0.27 21.00
N ASN A 97 15.69 -0.81 22.20
CA ASN A 97 16.82 -0.46 23.07
C ASN A 97 18.15 -1.09 22.63
N ARG A 98 18.21 -1.74 21.46
CA ARG A 98 19.47 -2.23 20.92
C ARG A 98 20.39 -1.04 20.64
N LYS A 99 21.47 -0.91 21.41
CA LYS A 99 22.54 0.07 21.13
C LYS A 99 23.06 -0.20 19.72
N LEU A 100 22.76 0.72 18.80
CA LEU A 100 23.33 0.73 17.46
C LEU A 100 24.78 1.23 17.61
N THR A 101 25.72 0.31 17.82
CA THR A 101 27.13 0.62 17.64
C THR A 101 27.33 0.91 16.15
N SER A 102 27.33 2.20 15.78
CA SER A 102 27.75 2.61 14.44
C SER A 102 29.27 2.50 14.36
N ASP A 103 29.79 1.95 13.25
CA ASP A 103 31.24 1.95 12.96
C ASP A 103 31.80 3.38 12.93
N HIS A 104 30.93 4.37 12.72
CA HIS A 104 31.26 5.79 12.82
C HIS A 104 30.91 6.26 14.23
N GLN A 105 31.84 6.06 15.15
CA GLN A 105 31.79 6.74 16.44
C GLN A 105 32.31 8.16 16.27
N LEU A 106 31.66 9.12 16.92
CA LEU A 106 32.22 10.46 17.06
C LEU A 106 33.52 10.30 17.86
N ASP A 107 34.65 10.62 17.22
CA ASP A 107 35.94 10.68 17.90
C ASP A 107 35.87 11.83 18.93
N GLY A 108 35.58 11.46 20.18
CA GLY A 108 35.41 12.37 21.28
C GLY A 108 36.65 13.24 21.50
N GLU A 109 37.85 12.73 21.21
CA GLU A 109 39.07 13.51 21.34
C GLU A 109 39.18 14.62 20.31
N ARG A 110 38.65 14.42 19.10
CA ARG A 110 38.61 15.45 18.07
C ARG A 110 37.65 16.58 18.44
N ILE A 111 36.54 16.23 19.08
CA ILE A 111 35.55 17.20 19.57
C ILE A 111 36.14 17.99 20.74
N VAL A 112 36.72 17.32 21.74
CA VAL A 112 37.34 17.97 22.91
C VAL A 112 38.45 18.94 22.49
N ARG A 113 39.36 18.51 21.60
CA ARG A 113 40.41 19.40 21.05
C ARG A 113 39.86 20.62 20.32
N HIS A 114 38.73 20.51 19.62
CA HIS A 114 38.14 21.65 18.92
C HIS A 114 37.56 22.69 19.89
N TRP A 115 37.02 22.24 21.04
CA TRP A 115 36.46 23.11 22.07
C TRP A 115 37.52 23.72 22.98
N GLU A 116 38.56 22.96 23.35
CA GLU A 116 39.72 23.49 24.11
C GLU A 116 40.49 24.56 23.31
N ARG A 117 40.54 24.47 21.98
CA ARG A 117 41.18 25.49 21.13
C ARG A 117 40.34 26.79 21.01
N LYS A 118 39.10 26.80 21.50
CA LYS A 118 38.18 27.96 21.44
C LYS A 118 37.99 28.65 22.79
N SER A 119 38.52 28.10 23.89
CA SER A 119 38.62 28.82 25.17
C SER A 119 39.79 29.81 25.09
N PRO A 120 39.57 31.13 25.31
CA PRO A 120 40.64 32.12 25.36
C PRO A 120 41.58 31.92 26.54
#